data_AF-A0A6G3XZ90-F1
#
_entry.id   AF-A0A6G3XZ90-F1
#
_cell.length_a   1.000
_cell.length_b   1.000
_cell.length_c   1.000
_cell.angle_alpha   90.00
_cell.angle_beta   90.00
_cell.angle_gamma   90.00
#
_symmetry.space_group_name_H-M   'P 1'
#
loop_
_entity.id
_entity.type
_entity.pdbx_description
1 polymer ?
#
loop_
_entity_poly.entity_id
_entity_poly.type
_entity_poly.pdbx_seq_one_letter_code
_entity_poly.pdbx_strand_id
1 'polypeptide(L)'
;MTYQEPVFQELARAAAMLTQTTGTREARCLRPGWEEELLGISLSHYVGIAQLLWASAISCAGQFDPDSLEAPGAEPICAEIPATTILSVAEKHFVTDAAAFRQVNEQARMTTDPLLRRYEYSPLRGTPLVKGYGPGFLAPVSQLIPAKASPLGIYYTGVARFGNAFAQDLGDLFEAYVGRQLGPLPEASVHPEIVYGQNQALSVDWIVVTEELVLLVEVKSVRPTVHLRLANERRVDELKRMLGRAYEQIDHTAALIASGRKEFAKVPADRPMHGLIVTMEPFHIVNAPVQRPQLPATTVPVTVCSISELENMVTITDAPVGRLLLERAADAQRSTYALREALLGHTHARNAVLDAGWDSYPWREAAAGKVPSEPAGTAL
;
A
#
# COMPACT_ATOMS: atom_id res chain seq x y z
N MET A 1 2.21 15.22 12.59
CA MET A 1 2.93 14.22 11.79
C MET A 1 1.92 13.36 11.00
N THR A 2 0.90 13.99 10.40
CA THR A 2 -0.39 13.36 10.05
C THR A 2 -0.49 12.92 8.58
N TYR A 3 0.58 13.08 7.80
CA TYR A 3 0.60 12.86 6.35
C TYR A 3 1.55 11.74 5.90
N GLN A 4 2.16 11.01 6.84
CA GLN A 4 3.06 9.90 6.54
C GLN A 4 2.43 8.62 7.06
N GLU A 5 2.35 7.59 6.21
CA GLU A 5 1.95 6.27 6.67
C GLU A 5 3.02 5.72 7.64
N PRO A 6 2.62 5.02 8.71
CA PRO A 6 3.55 4.39 9.61
C PRO A 6 4.49 3.43 8.86
N VAL A 7 5.80 3.55 9.10
CA VAL A 7 6.82 2.67 8.50
C VAL A 7 6.51 1.19 8.73
N PHE A 8 5.96 0.87 9.90
CA PHE A 8 5.46 -0.47 10.22
C PHE A 8 4.53 -1.00 9.13
N GLN A 9 3.51 -0.23 8.71
CA GLN A 9 2.52 -0.67 7.74
C GLN A 9 3.16 -0.89 6.37
N GLU A 10 4.03 0.02 5.91
CA GLU A 10 4.72 -0.10 4.62
C GLU A 10 5.57 -1.37 4.52
N LEU A 11 6.37 -1.64 5.56
CA LEU A 11 7.27 -2.79 5.57
C LEU A 11 6.48 -4.08 5.80
N ALA A 12 5.60 -4.13 6.81
CA ALA A 12 4.78 -5.31 7.08
C ALA A 12 3.93 -5.73 5.88
N ARG A 13 3.38 -4.76 5.14
CA ARG A 13 2.58 -5.01 3.93
C ARG A 13 3.41 -5.66 2.82
N ALA A 14 4.72 -5.39 2.73
CA ALA A 14 5.59 -6.05 1.76
C ALA A 14 5.56 -7.57 1.94
N ALA A 15 5.83 -8.08 3.15
CA ALA A 15 5.74 -9.51 3.43
C ALA A 15 4.30 -10.04 3.36
N ALA A 16 3.36 -9.31 3.96
CA ALA A 16 1.96 -9.75 4.00
C ALA A 16 1.36 -9.92 2.60
N MET A 17 1.68 -9.03 1.67
CA MET A 17 1.17 -9.07 0.30
C MET A 17 2.01 -9.96 -0.62
N LEU A 18 3.34 -9.85 -0.61
CA LEU A 18 4.20 -10.48 -1.63
C LEU A 18 4.63 -11.90 -1.28
N THR A 19 4.62 -12.27 -0.01
CA THR A 19 5.10 -13.59 0.45
C THR A 19 3.97 -14.43 1.04
N GLN A 20 3.03 -13.80 1.73
CA GLN A 20 2.01 -14.50 2.51
C GLN A 20 0.62 -14.50 1.87
N THR A 21 0.46 -13.87 0.71
CA THR A 21 -0.79 -13.87 -0.04
C THR A 21 -0.58 -14.65 -1.34
N THR A 22 -1.54 -15.52 -1.65
CA THR A 22 -1.54 -16.28 -2.90
C THR A 22 -2.50 -15.63 -3.88
N GLY A 23 -2.02 -15.34 -5.09
CA GLY A 23 -2.84 -14.82 -6.17
C GLY A 23 -3.89 -15.82 -6.64
N THR A 24 -4.87 -15.34 -7.40
CA THR A 24 -5.92 -16.18 -7.99
C THR A 24 -5.51 -16.75 -9.34
N ARG A 25 -4.53 -16.12 -10.01
CA ARG A 25 -4.02 -16.51 -11.33
C ARG A 25 -2.59 -17.03 -11.23
N GLU A 26 -2.20 -17.85 -12.20
CA GLU A 26 -0.80 -18.30 -12.30
C GLU A 26 0.12 -17.11 -12.59
N ALA A 27 1.10 -16.89 -11.70
CA ALA A 27 2.05 -15.79 -11.82
C ALA A 27 3.06 -16.03 -12.96
N ARG A 28 3.33 -15.00 -13.76
CA ARG A 28 4.30 -15.04 -14.87
C ARG A 28 5.67 -14.52 -14.49
N CYS A 29 5.78 -13.62 -13.52
CA CYS A 29 7.01 -13.02 -13.03
C CYS A 29 7.16 -13.23 -11.52
N LEU A 30 6.08 -13.14 -10.74
CA LEU A 30 6.10 -13.39 -9.29
C LEU A 30 6.06 -14.91 -8.99
N ARG A 31 7.03 -15.64 -9.55
CA ARG A 31 7.24 -17.09 -9.36
C ARG A 31 8.29 -17.32 -8.28
N PRO A 32 8.38 -18.51 -7.66
CA PRO A 32 9.42 -18.78 -6.66
C PRO A 32 10.82 -18.38 -7.16
N GLY A 33 11.53 -17.55 -6.39
CA GLY A 33 12.84 -17.01 -6.76
C GLY A 33 12.83 -15.64 -7.46
N TRP A 34 11.66 -15.02 -7.63
CA TRP A 34 11.55 -13.69 -8.24
C TRP A 34 12.28 -12.61 -7.42
N GLU A 35 12.39 -12.80 -6.10
CA GLU A 35 13.07 -11.88 -5.20
C GLU A 35 14.55 -11.80 -5.54
N GLU A 36 15.21 -12.96 -5.68
CA GLU A 36 16.62 -13.04 -6.02
C GLU A 36 16.88 -12.51 -7.43
N GLU A 37 15.99 -12.78 -8.39
CA GLU A 37 16.12 -12.24 -9.75
C GLU A 37 16.00 -10.71 -9.77
N LEU A 38 15.04 -10.14 -9.03
CA LEU A 38 14.76 -8.72 -9.07
C LEU A 38 15.66 -7.91 -8.13
N LEU A 39 15.72 -8.32 -6.86
CA LEU A 39 16.34 -7.61 -5.74
C LEU A 39 17.77 -8.09 -5.50
N GLY A 40 18.16 -9.25 -6.03
CA GLY A 40 19.46 -9.88 -5.77
C GLY A 40 19.54 -10.59 -4.42
N ILE A 41 18.44 -10.62 -3.66
CA ILE A 41 18.35 -11.19 -2.32
C ILE A 41 16.87 -11.47 -1.98
N SER A 42 16.61 -12.22 -0.92
CA SER A 42 15.26 -12.46 -0.41
C SER A 42 14.53 -11.14 -0.10
N LEU A 43 13.20 -11.12 -0.27
CA LEU A 43 12.39 -9.95 0.07
C LEU A 43 12.57 -9.54 1.54
N SER A 44 12.68 -10.52 2.43
CA SER A 44 12.97 -10.30 3.84
C SER A 44 14.25 -9.47 3.99
N HIS A 45 15.40 -9.97 3.55
CA HIS A 45 16.65 -9.22 3.71
C HIS A 45 16.65 -7.87 2.99
N TYR A 46 15.96 -7.73 1.85
CA TYR A 46 15.78 -6.44 1.19
C TYR A 46 15.05 -5.41 2.08
N VAL A 47 13.98 -5.84 2.77
CA VAL A 47 13.26 -5.02 3.75
C VAL A 47 14.14 -4.73 4.98
N GLY A 48 14.90 -5.71 5.46
CA GLY A 48 15.85 -5.55 6.57
C GLY A 48 16.93 -4.50 6.27
N ILE A 49 17.47 -4.49 5.06
CA ILE A 49 18.41 -3.47 4.58
C ILE A 49 17.74 -2.09 4.55
N ALA A 50 16.51 -1.98 4.04
CA ALA A 50 15.78 -0.71 4.06
C ALA A 50 15.55 -0.20 5.49
N GLN A 51 15.20 -1.09 6.43
CA GLN A 51 15.03 -0.74 7.84
C GLN A 51 16.34 -0.28 8.47
N LEU A 52 17.46 -0.95 8.19
CA LEU A 52 18.80 -0.56 8.66
C LEU A 52 19.19 0.83 8.14
N LEU A 53 19.07 1.04 6.83
CA LEU A 53 19.37 2.31 6.18
C LEU A 53 18.50 3.44 6.75
N TRP A 54 17.22 3.17 6.98
CA TRP A 54 16.30 4.14 7.56
C TRP A 54 16.65 4.46 9.02
N ALA A 55 16.90 3.44 9.85
CA ALA A 55 17.26 3.59 11.25
C ALA A 55 18.57 4.38 11.41
N SER A 56 19.56 4.10 10.57
CA SER A 56 20.80 4.86 10.51
C SER A 56 20.54 6.31 10.11
N ALA A 57 19.80 6.54 9.02
CA ALA A 57 19.50 7.89 8.54
C ALA A 57 18.76 8.75 9.59
N ILE A 58 17.78 8.20 10.32
CA ILE A 58 17.08 8.97 11.36
C ILE A 58 17.92 9.20 12.62
N SER A 59 18.92 8.35 12.88
CA SER A 59 19.79 8.45 14.06
C SER A 59 21.03 9.31 13.79
N CYS A 60 21.47 9.41 12.54
CA CYS A 60 22.73 10.01 12.13
C CYS A 60 22.53 11.21 11.19
N ALA A 61 21.60 12.11 11.53
CA ALA A 61 21.37 13.36 10.80
C ALA A 61 21.17 13.19 9.27
N GLY A 62 20.49 12.11 8.87
CA GLY A 62 20.23 11.76 7.48
C GLY A 62 21.38 11.04 6.79
N GLN A 63 22.35 10.47 7.51
CA GLN A 63 23.50 9.80 6.90
C GLN A 63 23.49 8.30 7.20
N PHE A 64 24.00 7.52 6.25
CA PHE A 64 24.44 6.15 6.46
C PHE A 64 25.93 6.07 6.15
N ASP A 65 26.73 5.74 7.15
CA ASP A 65 28.16 5.53 7.02
C ASP A 65 28.45 4.03 6.84
N PRO A 66 28.96 3.58 5.67
CA PRO A 66 29.33 2.18 5.45
C PRO A 66 30.26 1.60 6.53
N ASP A 67 31.17 2.40 7.08
CA ASP A 67 32.14 1.94 8.09
C ASP A 67 31.44 1.56 9.41
N SER A 68 30.20 2.02 9.63
CA SER A 68 29.38 1.60 10.77
C SER A 68 29.05 0.12 10.78
N LEU A 69 29.15 -0.57 9.63
CA LEU A 69 28.97 -2.03 9.54
C LEU A 69 30.17 -2.81 10.11
N GLU A 70 31.31 -2.16 10.31
CA GLU A 70 32.50 -2.75 10.94
C GLU A 70 32.64 -2.35 12.41
N ALA A 71 31.76 -1.45 12.89
CA ALA A 71 31.81 -0.95 14.25
C ALA A 71 31.31 -1.99 15.28
N PRO A 72 31.82 -1.94 16.53
CA PRO A 72 31.31 -2.78 17.61
C PRO A 72 29.80 -2.62 17.79
N GLY A 73 29.07 -3.73 17.79
CA GLY A 73 27.61 -3.77 17.85
C GLY A 73 26.92 -4.04 16.51
N ALA A 74 27.64 -3.97 15.38
CA ALA A 74 27.12 -4.35 14.07
C ALA A 74 27.12 -5.87 13.83
N GLU A 75 27.80 -6.65 14.66
CA GLU A 75 27.98 -8.10 14.48
C GLU A 75 26.65 -8.87 14.35
N PRO A 76 25.61 -8.60 15.16
CA PRO A 76 24.32 -9.28 15.01
C PRO A 76 23.63 -8.98 13.67
N ILE A 77 23.79 -7.77 13.15
CA ILE A 77 23.23 -7.36 11.85
C ILE A 77 24.01 -8.07 10.74
N CYS A 78 25.35 -8.06 10.82
CA CYS A 78 26.21 -8.65 9.82
C CYS A 78 26.23 -10.19 9.83
N ALA A 79 25.83 -10.81 10.94
CA ALA A 79 25.58 -12.25 11.03
C ALA A 79 24.33 -12.66 10.24
N GLU A 80 23.30 -11.82 10.19
CA GLU A 80 22.08 -12.05 9.42
C GLU A 80 22.27 -11.69 7.95
N ILE A 81 22.86 -10.53 7.66
CA ILE A 81 23.13 -10.06 6.28
C ILE A 81 24.58 -9.56 6.20
N PRO A 82 25.48 -10.22 5.44
CA PRO A 82 26.86 -9.79 5.34
C PRO A 82 27.00 -8.32 4.90
N ALA A 83 27.96 -7.59 5.47
CA ALA A 83 28.17 -6.17 5.17
C ALA A 83 28.36 -5.89 3.66
N THR A 84 29.08 -6.77 2.97
CA THR A 84 29.27 -6.70 1.51
C THR A 84 27.95 -6.79 0.74
N THR A 85 27.03 -7.64 1.20
CA THR A 85 25.69 -7.79 0.64
C THR A 85 24.83 -6.56 0.91
N ILE A 86 24.84 -6.04 2.16
CA ILE A 86 24.13 -4.81 2.53
C ILE A 86 24.55 -3.67 1.60
N LEU A 87 25.85 -3.45 1.45
CA LEU A 87 26.39 -2.36 0.61
C LEU A 87 26.09 -2.57 -0.87
N SER A 88 26.22 -3.79 -1.38
CA SER A 88 25.90 -4.11 -2.78
C SER A 88 24.43 -3.85 -3.13
N VAL A 89 23.51 -4.29 -2.28
CA VAL A 89 22.07 -4.07 -2.46
C VAL A 89 21.71 -2.59 -2.28
N ALA A 90 22.31 -1.91 -1.29
CA ALA A 90 22.13 -0.47 -1.08
C ALA A 90 22.56 0.32 -2.32
N GLU A 91 23.77 0.09 -2.82
CA GLU A 91 24.29 0.73 -4.03
C GLU A 91 23.42 0.47 -5.26
N LYS A 92 22.94 -0.77 -5.44
CA LYS A 92 22.12 -1.14 -6.60
C LYS A 92 20.72 -0.54 -6.59
N HIS A 93 20.07 -0.51 -5.43
CA HIS A 93 18.63 -0.23 -5.35
C HIS A 93 18.26 1.06 -4.64
N PHE A 94 19.12 1.58 -3.77
CA PHE A 94 18.80 2.73 -2.91
C PHE A 94 19.63 3.96 -3.23
N VAL A 95 20.85 3.80 -3.74
CA VAL A 95 21.80 4.90 -3.95
C VAL A 95 21.77 5.41 -5.39
N THR A 96 21.90 6.72 -5.54
CA THR A 96 22.24 7.41 -6.79
C THR A 96 23.36 8.41 -6.54
N ASP A 97 23.98 8.95 -7.59
CA ASP A 97 24.92 10.06 -7.48
C ASP A 97 24.28 11.40 -7.88
N ALA A 98 24.95 12.50 -7.58
CA ALA A 98 24.45 13.85 -7.85
C ALA A 98 24.19 14.12 -9.35
N ALA A 99 24.98 13.52 -10.25
CA ALA A 99 24.82 13.75 -11.69
C ALA A 99 23.61 12.99 -12.24
N ALA A 100 23.49 11.70 -11.90
CA ALA A 100 22.35 10.86 -12.25
C ALA A 100 21.04 11.42 -11.67
N PHE A 101 21.06 11.85 -10.40
CA PHE A 101 19.90 12.49 -9.77
C PHE A 101 19.42 13.71 -10.57
N ARG A 102 20.33 14.63 -10.93
CA ARG A 102 19.98 15.83 -11.71
C ARG A 102 19.43 15.45 -13.08
N GLN A 103 20.06 14.49 -13.77
CA GLN A 103 19.61 14.04 -15.09
C GLN A 103 18.16 13.51 -15.04
N VAL A 104 17.85 12.62 -14.10
CA VAL A 104 16.49 12.06 -13.95
C VAL A 104 15.49 13.14 -13.56
N ASN A 105 15.88 14.07 -12.68
CA ASN A 105 15.03 15.19 -12.27
C ASN A 105 14.68 16.15 -13.43
N GLU A 106 15.61 16.41 -14.34
CA GLU A 106 15.38 17.22 -15.54
C GLU A 106 14.50 16.48 -16.55
N GLN A 107 14.75 15.18 -16.78
CA GLN A 107 13.94 14.36 -17.69
C GLN A 107 12.48 14.23 -17.23
N ALA A 108 12.24 14.20 -15.92
CA ALA A 108 10.91 14.08 -15.33
C ALA A 108 10.19 15.44 -15.16
N ARG A 109 10.77 16.56 -15.60
CA ARG A 109 10.17 17.89 -15.47
C ARG A 109 8.93 18.00 -16.36
N MET A 110 7.81 18.36 -15.74
CA MET A 110 6.49 18.56 -16.35
C MET A 110 6.04 20.03 -16.32
N THR A 111 6.62 20.84 -15.44
CA THR A 111 6.33 22.27 -15.31
C THR A 111 7.60 23.08 -15.07
N THR A 112 7.57 24.33 -15.54
CA THR A 112 8.60 25.35 -15.26
C THR A 112 8.26 26.22 -14.06
N ASP A 113 7.03 26.13 -13.53
CA ASP A 113 6.59 26.89 -12.36
C ASP A 113 7.24 26.33 -11.07
N PRO A 114 8.10 27.11 -10.39
CA PRO A 114 8.77 26.67 -9.16
C PRO A 114 7.81 26.25 -8.04
N LEU A 115 6.61 26.83 -7.96
CA LEU A 115 5.62 26.50 -6.92
C LEU A 115 4.96 25.14 -7.16
N LEU A 116 4.89 24.69 -8.42
CA LEU A 116 4.28 23.42 -8.80
C LEU A 116 5.28 22.26 -8.83
N ARG A 117 6.60 22.55 -8.86
CA ARG A 117 7.68 21.54 -8.81
C ARG A 117 7.54 20.53 -7.66
N ARG A 118 6.99 20.93 -6.52
CA ARG A 118 6.82 20.05 -5.34
C ARG A 118 5.82 18.91 -5.55
N TYR A 119 4.98 18.98 -6.58
CA TYR A 119 3.97 17.97 -6.91
C TYR A 119 4.42 17.02 -8.03
N GLU A 120 5.58 17.27 -8.61
CA GLU A 120 6.16 16.41 -9.65
C GLU A 120 6.79 15.14 -9.06
N TYR A 121 7.24 14.26 -9.94
CA TYR A 121 8.03 13.11 -9.55
C TYR A 121 9.36 13.55 -8.92
N SER A 122 9.70 12.95 -7.77
CA SER A 122 11.01 13.08 -7.15
C SER A 122 11.83 11.81 -7.45
N PRO A 123 13.04 11.93 -8.06
CA PRO A 123 13.91 10.78 -8.30
C PRO A 123 14.30 10.01 -7.02
N LEU A 124 14.27 10.68 -5.86
CA LEU A 124 14.52 10.05 -4.56
C LEU A 124 13.50 8.95 -4.21
N ARG A 125 12.36 8.88 -4.91
CA ARG A 125 11.43 7.74 -4.77
C ARG A 125 12.00 6.45 -5.34
N GLY A 126 12.85 6.55 -6.36
CA GLY A 126 13.51 5.40 -6.98
C GLY A 126 14.80 5.01 -6.26
N THR A 127 15.58 6.00 -5.83
CA THR A 127 16.87 5.88 -5.15
C THR A 127 16.95 6.93 -4.03
N PRO A 128 16.48 6.61 -2.80
CA PRO A 128 16.36 7.56 -1.70
C PRO A 128 17.67 8.07 -1.11
N LEU A 129 18.80 7.45 -1.45
CA LEU A 129 20.13 7.78 -0.97
C LEU A 129 20.97 8.44 -2.09
N VAL A 130 21.79 9.41 -1.73
CA VAL A 130 22.68 10.14 -2.64
C VAL A 130 24.12 10.07 -2.17
N LYS A 131 25.04 9.69 -3.06
CA LYS A 131 26.49 9.73 -2.82
C LYS A 131 27.16 10.94 -3.49
N GLY A 132 28.37 11.27 -3.01
CA GLY A 132 29.18 12.37 -3.54
C GLY A 132 29.07 13.69 -2.76
N TYR A 133 28.45 13.67 -1.56
CA TYR A 133 28.33 14.81 -0.66
C TYR A 133 29.11 14.64 0.66
N GLY A 134 30.16 13.81 0.63
CA GLY A 134 30.95 13.42 1.81
C GLY A 134 31.18 11.91 1.84
N PRO A 135 31.73 11.38 2.96
CA PRO A 135 31.78 9.94 3.20
C PRO A 135 30.37 9.37 3.34
N GLY A 136 30.18 8.14 2.87
CA GLY A 136 28.91 7.42 2.96
C GLY A 136 27.78 7.94 2.07
N PHE A 137 26.55 7.68 2.51
CA PHE A 137 25.31 7.98 1.78
C PHE A 137 24.44 8.98 2.53
N LEU A 138 23.95 9.99 1.82
CA LEU A 138 23.02 10.98 2.35
C LEU A 138 21.58 10.58 2.00
N ALA A 139 20.68 10.69 2.96
CA ALA A 139 19.24 10.48 2.84
C ALA A 139 18.50 11.81 3.04
N PRO A 140 18.30 12.62 1.98
CA PRO A 140 17.66 13.94 2.12
C PRO A 140 16.24 13.87 2.69
N VAL A 141 15.54 12.76 2.40
CA VAL A 141 14.20 12.47 2.93
C VAL A 141 14.21 11.01 3.39
N SER A 142 14.59 10.78 4.64
CA SER A 142 14.76 9.43 5.20
C SER A 142 13.51 8.56 5.07
N GLN A 143 12.31 9.15 5.08
CA GLN A 143 11.05 8.43 4.92
C GLN A 143 10.85 7.78 3.54
N LEU A 144 11.65 8.17 2.53
CA LEU A 144 11.60 7.50 1.22
C LEU A 144 12.33 6.15 1.20
N ILE A 145 13.19 5.88 2.20
CA ILE A 145 13.89 4.60 2.34
C ILE A 145 12.90 3.44 2.57
N PRO A 146 12.03 3.46 3.60
CA PRO A 146 11.05 2.39 3.76
C PRO A 146 10.02 2.36 2.63
N ALA A 147 9.66 3.52 2.06
CA ALA A 147 8.76 3.58 0.89
C ALA A 147 9.35 2.84 -0.33
N LYS A 148 10.68 2.81 -0.49
CA LYS A 148 11.34 2.04 -1.55
C LYS A 148 11.19 0.52 -1.35
N ALA A 149 11.09 0.04 -0.11
CA ALA A 149 10.87 -1.36 0.23
C ALA A 149 9.39 -1.76 0.38
N SER A 150 8.47 -0.81 0.27
CA SER A 150 7.03 -1.08 0.22
C SER A 150 6.64 -1.86 -1.05
N PRO A 151 5.43 -2.47 -1.09
CA PRO A 151 4.83 -2.98 -2.32
C PRO A 151 4.91 -2.01 -3.51
N LEU A 152 4.75 -0.72 -3.26
CA LEU A 152 4.81 0.32 -4.28
C LEU A 152 6.23 0.53 -4.80
N GLY A 153 7.23 0.59 -3.93
CA GLY A 153 8.63 0.72 -4.32
C GLY A 153 9.13 -0.49 -5.09
N ILE A 154 8.68 -1.68 -4.68
CA ILE A 154 8.94 -2.94 -5.38
C ILE A 154 8.23 -2.99 -6.73
N TYR A 155 6.99 -2.50 -6.83
CA TYR A 155 6.28 -2.37 -8.10
C TYR A 155 7.12 -1.65 -9.16
N TYR A 156 7.67 -0.48 -8.83
CA TYR A 156 8.44 0.29 -9.82
C TYR A 156 9.74 -0.41 -10.21
N THR A 157 10.38 -1.08 -9.24
CA THR A 157 11.57 -1.90 -9.50
C THR A 157 11.23 -3.07 -10.42
N GLY A 158 10.12 -3.77 -10.16
CA GLY A 158 9.63 -4.90 -10.94
C GLY A 158 9.20 -4.52 -12.35
N VAL A 159 8.45 -3.42 -12.52
CA VAL A 159 8.03 -2.94 -13.84
C VAL A 159 9.22 -2.50 -14.69
N ALA A 160 10.25 -1.89 -14.10
CA ALA A 160 11.47 -1.56 -14.84
C ALA A 160 12.18 -2.81 -15.40
N ARG A 161 12.08 -3.96 -14.71
CA ARG A 161 12.73 -5.22 -15.07
C ARG A 161 11.89 -6.13 -15.97
N PHE A 162 10.60 -6.23 -15.68
CA PHE A 162 9.68 -7.24 -16.22
C PHE A 162 8.48 -6.64 -16.98
N GLY A 163 8.34 -5.32 -16.97
CA GLY A 163 7.28 -4.61 -17.68
C GLY A 163 5.87 -4.95 -17.18
N ASN A 164 4.93 -5.05 -18.12
CA ASN A 164 3.51 -5.23 -17.83
C ASN A 164 3.18 -6.57 -17.15
N ALA A 165 4.03 -7.59 -17.33
CA ALA A 165 3.81 -8.89 -16.71
C ALA A 165 3.82 -8.79 -15.17
N PHE A 166 4.81 -8.09 -14.61
CA PHE A 166 4.89 -7.82 -13.18
C PHE A 166 3.73 -6.94 -12.68
N ALA A 167 3.30 -5.96 -13.48
CA ALA A 167 2.19 -5.10 -13.10
C ALA A 167 0.87 -5.87 -12.96
N GLN A 168 0.64 -6.84 -13.85
CA GLN A 168 -0.55 -7.71 -13.83
C GLN A 168 -0.48 -8.71 -12.66
N ASP A 169 0.66 -9.36 -12.45
CA ASP A 169 0.83 -10.30 -11.33
C ASP A 169 0.69 -9.61 -9.97
N LEU A 170 1.26 -8.41 -9.81
CA LEU A 170 1.09 -7.62 -8.58
C LEU A 170 -0.37 -7.17 -8.40
N GLY A 171 -1.07 -6.85 -9.49
CA GLY A 171 -2.49 -6.54 -9.45
C GLY A 171 -3.31 -7.69 -8.88
N ASP A 172 -3.05 -8.90 -9.36
CA ASP A 172 -3.70 -10.13 -8.88
C ASP A 172 -3.40 -10.42 -7.40
N LEU A 173 -2.15 -10.23 -6.96
CA LEU A 173 -1.79 -10.33 -5.54
C LEU A 173 -2.47 -9.26 -4.69
N PHE A 174 -2.60 -8.04 -5.20
CA PHE A 174 -3.25 -6.95 -4.48
C PHE A 174 -4.76 -7.21 -4.31
N GLU A 175 -5.42 -7.73 -5.35
CA GLU A 175 -6.80 -8.21 -5.30
C GLU A 175 -6.97 -9.28 -4.20
N ALA A 176 -6.11 -10.30 -4.20
CA ALA A 176 -6.12 -11.35 -3.17
C ALA A 176 -5.83 -10.82 -1.76
N TYR A 177 -4.92 -9.85 -1.64
CA TYR A 177 -4.53 -9.25 -0.37
C TYR A 177 -5.67 -8.45 0.27
N VAL A 178 -6.45 -7.73 -0.55
CA VAL A 178 -7.67 -7.05 -0.08
C VAL A 178 -8.64 -8.08 0.51
N GLY A 179 -8.87 -9.22 -0.16
CA GLY A 179 -9.68 -10.29 0.39
C GLY A 179 -9.19 -10.81 1.73
N ARG A 180 -7.86 -11.01 1.87
CA ARG A 180 -7.23 -11.40 3.13
C ARG A 180 -7.43 -10.36 4.23
N GLN A 181 -7.41 -9.07 3.90
CA GLN A 181 -7.69 -7.98 4.85
C GLN A 181 -9.16 -7.88 5.26
N LEU A 182 -10.09 -8.27 4.40
CA LEU A 182 -11.52 -8.29 4.71
C LEU A 182 -11.91 -9.47 5.61
N GLY A 183 -11.18 -10.59 5.54
CA GLY A 183 -11.47 -11.82 6.28
C GLY A 183 -11.60 -11.66 7.82
N PRO A 184 -10.77 -10.84 8.49
CA PRO A 184 -10.89 -10.57 9.92
C PRO A 184 -12.12 -9.76 10.37
N LEU A 185 -12.95 -9.23 9.47
CA LEU A 185 -14.13 -8.47 9.86
C LEU A 185 -15.08 -9.33 10.73
N PRO A 186 -15.44 -8.88 11.94
CA PRO A 186 -16.29 -9.66 12.83
C PRO A 186 -17.69 -9.82 12.23
N GLU A 187 -18.27 -11.01 12.39
CA GLU A 187 -19.66 -11.32 12.00
C GLU A 187 -19.98 -11.05 10.52
N ALA A 188 -18.94 -11.07 9.66
CA ALA A 188 -19.05 -10.85 8.24
C ALA A 188 -18.86 -12.16 7.46
N SER A 189 -19.61 -12.32 6.36
CA SER A 189 -19.33 -13.34 5.34
C SER A 189 -18.64 -12.69 4.16
N VAL A 190 -17.41 -13.12 3.84
CA VAL A 190 -16.63 -12.61 2.72
C VAL A 190 -16.70 -13.62 1.57
N HIS A 191 -17.20 -13.18 0.42
CA HIS A 191 -17.32 -13.96 -0.79
C HIS A 191 -16.37 -13.40 -1.86
N PRO A 192 -15.60 -14.27 -2.55
CA PRO A 192 -14.83 -13.84 -3.70
C PRO A 192 -15.75 -13.51 -4.89
N GLU A 193 -15.15 -12.98 -5.93
CA GLU A 193 -15.76 -12.73 -7.23
C GLU A 193 -16.67 -13.89 -7.70
N ILE A 194 -17.89 -13.55 -8.13
CA ILE A 194 -18.90 -14.48 -8.62
C ILE A 194 -18.88 -14.48 -10.14
N VAL A 195 -18.67 -15.66 -10.73
CA VAL A 195 -18.82 -15.89 -12.18
C VAL A 195 -20.30 -16.09 -12.51
N TYR A 196 -20.81 -15.38 -13.51
CA TYR A 196 -22.23 -15.44 -13.89
C TYR A 196 -22.46 -15.42 -15.40
N GLY A 197 -23.60 -16.00 -15.79
CA GLY A 197 -24.07 -16.04 -17.18
C GLY A 197 -23.25 -16.92 -18.10
N GLN A 198 -23.73 -17.03 -19.34
CA GLN A 198 -23.10 -17.89 -20.36
C GLN A 198 -21.71 -17.39 -20.77
N ASN A 199 -21.50 -16.07 -20.74
CA ASN A 199 -20.22 -15.46 -21.09
C ASN A 199 -19.18 -15.52 -19.95
N GLN A 200 -19.50 -16.16 -18.82
CA GLN A 200 -18.63 -16.22 -17.64
C GLN A 200 -18.17 -14.82 -17.21
N ALA A 201 -19.11 -13.88 -17.19
CA ALA A 201 -18.84 -12.52 -16.72
C ALA A 201 -18.58 -12.54 -15.21
N LEU A 202 -17.85 -11.54 -14.74
CA LEU A 202 -17.36 -11.46 -13.38
C LEU A 202 -18.02 -10.31 -12.62
N SER A 203 -18.33 -10.53 -11.33
CA SER A 203 -18.83 -9.49 -10.42
C SER A 203 -17.70 -8.56 -9.97
N VAL A 204 -17.95 -7.73 -8.95
CA VAL A 204 -16.85 -7.12 -8.18
C VAL A 204 -15.92 -8.17 -7.57
N ASP A 205 -14.68 -7.78 -7.26
CA ASP A 205 -13.63 -8.66 -6.74
C ASP A 205 -13.99 -9.33 -5.41
N TRP A 206 -14.66 -8.61 -4.50
CA TRP A 206 -15.14 -9.16 -3.22
C TRP A 206 -16.52 -8.64 -2.83
N ILE A 207 -17.31 -9.50 -2.20
CA ILE A 207 -18.62 -9.17 -1.63
C ILE A 207 -18.58 -9.48 -0.14
N VAL A 208 -18.79 -8.47 0.72
CA VAL A 208 -18.84 -8.66 2.17
C VAL A 208 -20.26 -8.46 2.68
N VAL A 209 -20.78 -9.47 3.35
CA VAL A 209 -22.13 -9.45 3.92
C VAL A 209 -22.01 -9.28 5.43
N THR A 210 -22.51 -8.16 5.94
CA THR A 210 -22.61 -7.81 7.37
C THR A 210 -24.08 -7.72 7.78
N GLU A 211 -24.41 -7.68 9.06
CA GLU A 211 -25.80 -7.46 9.50
C GLU A 211 -26.40 -6.18 8.91
N GLU A 212 -25.60 -5.10 8.80
CA GLU A 212 -26.10 -3.79 8.38
C GLU A 212 -26.18 -3.61 6.86
N LEU A 213 -25.26 -4.20 6.09
CA LEU A 213 -25.17 -3.98 4.64
C LEU A 213 -24.47 -5.10 3.85
N VAL A 214 -24.64 -5.07 2.52
CA VAL A 214 -23.76 -5.74 1.55
C VAL A 214 -22.74 -4.75 0.98
N LEU A 215 -21.46 -5.00 1.23
CA LEU A 215 -20.34 -4.22 0.74
C LEU A 215 -19.83 -4.84 -0.57
N LEU A 216 -19.86 -4.06 -1.65
CA LEU A 216 -19.34 -4.45 -2.96
C LEU A 216 -17.95 -3.85 -3.12
N VAL A 217 -16.91 -4.66 -3.05
CA VAL A 217 -15.52 -4.21 -3.04
C VAL A 217 -14.87 -4.47 -4.39
N GLU A 218 -14.44 -3.40 -5.03
CA GLU A 218 -13.67 -3.43 -6.27
C GLU A 218 -12.25 -2.94 -6.00
N VAL A 219 -11.25 -3.67 -6.48
CA VAL A 219 -9.83 -3.42 -6.24
C VAL A 219 -9.19 -2.86 -7.49
N LYS A 220 -8.33 -1.85 -7.30
CA LYS A 220 -7.54 -1.26 -8.37
C LYS A 220 -6.10 -1.04 -7.92
N SER A 221 -5.16 -1.74 -8.55
CA SER A 221 -3.71 -1.52 -8.40
C SER A 221 -3.21 -0.22 -9.06
N VAL A 222 -4.13 0.66 -9.47
CA VAL A 222 -3.85 1.96 -10.09
C VAL A 222 -3.38 2.99 -9.06
N ARG A 223 -2.67 4.01 -9.55
CA ARG A 223 -2.01 5.03 -8.72
C ARG A 223 -2.22 6.42 -9.29
N PRO A 224 -2.40 7.47 -8.47
CA PRO A 224 -2.55 8.82 -8.96
C PRO A 224 -1.38 9.23 -9.88
N THR A 225 -1.70 9.56 -11.13
CA THR A 225 -0.70 10.01 -12.11
C THR A 225 -0.18 11.41 -11.77
N VAL A 226 0.92 11.83 -12.38
CA VAL A 226 1.41 13.21 -12.25
C VAL A 226 0.36 14.24 -12.70
N HIS A 227 -0.49 13.89 -13.67
CA HIS A 227 -1.61 14.72 -14.11
C HIS A 227 -2.65 14.95 -13.01
N LEU A 228 -2.97 13.90 -12.25
CA LEU A 228 -3.85 14.01 -11.09
C LEU A 228 -3.20 14.85 -9.98
N ARG A 229 -1.91 14.65 -9.70
CA ARG A 229 -1.17 15.37 -8.66
C ARG A 229 -1.01 16.86 -8.96
N LEU A 230 -0.75 17.21 -10.22
CA LEU A 230 -0.68 18.60 -10.70
C LEU A 230 -2.06 19.21 -10.96
N ALA A 231 -3.13 18.42 -10.87
CA ALA A 231 -4.49 18.83 -11.19
C ALA A 231 -4.63 19.54 -12.56
N ASN A 232 -3.87 19.09 -13.56
CA ASN A 232 -3.90 19.69 -14.91
C ASN A 232 -5.12 19.25 -15.73
N GLU A 233 -5.22 19.73 -16.97
CA GLU A 233 -6.41 19.54 -17.84
C GLU A 233 -6.77 18.07 -18.07
N ARG A 234 -5.78 17.16 -18.09
CA ARG A 234 -5.99 15.72 -18.29
C ARG A 234 -6.47 14.98 -17.04
N ARG A 235 -6.58 15.65 -15.90
CA ARG A 235 -6.91 15.01 -14.61
C ARG A 235 -8.23 14.23 -14.69
N VAL A 236 -9.22 14.76 -15.38
CA VAL A 236 -10.58 14.18 -15.44
C VAL A 236 -10.57 12.89 -16.23
N ASP A 237 -9.94 12.91 -17.41
CA ASP A 237 -9.86 11.76 -18.29
C ASP A 237 -9.02 10.65 -17.66
N GLU A 238 -7.91 11.00 -17.00
CA GLU A 238 -7.11 10.03 -16.25
C GLU A 238 -7.89 9.40 -15.11
N LEU A 239 -8.65 10.21 -14.33
CA LEU A 239 -9.47 9.69 -13.25
C LEU A 239 -10.53 8.70 -13.74
N LYS A 240 -11.25 9.06 -14.82
CA LYS A 240 -12.25 8.19 -15.46
C LYS A 240 -11.62 6.91 -16.01
N ARG A 241 -10.46 7.01 -16.68
CA ARG A 241 -9.73 5.86 -17.22
C ARG A 241 -9.34 4.88 -16.11
N MET A 242 -8.98 5.40 -14.94
CA MET A 242 -8.47 4.60 -13.83
C MET A 242 -9.58 3.98 -12.98
N LEU A 243 -10.67 4.72 -12.72
CA LEU A 243 -11.70 4.32 -11.75
C LEU A 243 -13.09 4.13 -12.35
N GLY A 244 -13.37 4.63 -13.56
CA GLY A 244 -14.73 4.62 -14.13
C GLY A 244 -15.35 3.23 -14.21
N ARG A 245 -14.58 2.25 -14.72
CA ARG A 245 -15.04 0.85 -14.79
C ARG A 245 -15.37 0.25 -13.43
N ALA A 246 -14.68 0.68 -12.36
CA ALA A 246 -14.95 0.18 -11.00
C ALA A 246 -16.34 0.61 -10.50
N TYR A 247 -16.74 1.85 -10.77
CA TYR A 247 -18.08 2.34 -10.44
C TYR A 247 -19.16 1.56 -11.21
N GLU A 248 -18.94 1.34 -12.51
CA GLU A 248 -19.86 0.60 -13.38
C GLU A 248 -20.02 -0.85 -12.91
N GLN A 249 -18.92 -1.50 -12.51
CA GLN A 249 -18.90 -2.89 -12.04
C GLN A 249 -19.62 -3.07 -10.70
N ILE A 250 -19.44 -2.11 -9.77
CA ILE A 250 -20.20 -2.04 -8.52
C ILE A 250 -21.69 -1.91 -8.80
N ASP A 251 -22.09 -0.94 -9.62
CA ASP A 251 -23.51 -0.66 -9.89
C ASP A 251 -24.19 -1.83 -10.62
N HIS A 252 -23.46 -2.42 -11.57
CA HIS A 252 -23.92 -3.62 -12.27
C HIS A 252 -24.10 -4.79 -11.30
N THR A 253 -23.14 -5.05 -10.42
CA THR A 253 -23.24 -6.13 -9.42
C THR A 253 -24.41 -5.90 -8.46
N ALA A 254 -24.62 -4.67 -8.01
CA ALA A 254 -25.76 -4.31 -7.18
C ALA A 254 -27.10 -4.64 -7.87
N ALA A 255 -27.24 -4.30 -9.17
CA ALA A 255 -28.43 -4.63 -9.96
C ALA A 255 -28.64 -6.14 -10.13
N LEU A 256 -27.57 -6.93 -10.28
CA LEU A 256 -27.66 -8.39 -10.36
C LEU A 256 -28.17 -9.01 -9.05
N ILE A 257 -27.72 -8.50 -7.90
CA ILE A 257 -28.20 -8.97 -6.59
C ILE A 257 -29.66 -8.56 -6.40
N ALA A 258 -29.99 -7.29 -6.66
CA ALA A 258 -31.36 -6.76 -6.51
C ALA A 258 -32.38 -7.47 -7.40
N SER A 259 -31.97 -7.91 -8.60
CA SER A 259 -32.84 -8.68 -9.51
C SER A 259 -33.04 -10.16 -9.11
N GLY A 260 -32.43 -10.61 -8.01
CA GLY A 260 -32.57 -11.99 -7.53
C GLY A 260 -31.89 -13.01 -8.43
N ARG A 261 -30.80 -12.62 -9.11
CA ARG A 261 -30.08 -13.49 -10.04
C ARG A 261 -29.57 -14.75 -9.31
N LYS A 262 -29.76 -15.91 -9.94
CA LYS A 262 -29.50 -17.23 -9.34
C LYS A 262 -28.06 -17.40 -8.82
N GLU A 263 -27.07 -16.93 -9.58
CA GLU A 263 -25.66 -17.02 -9.20
C GLU A 263 -25.35 -16.22 -7.90
N PHE A 264 -26.16 -15.20 -7.60
CA PHE A 264 -26.05 -14.34 -6.42
C PHE A 264 -26.97 -14.75 -5.27
N ALA A 265 -27.62 -15.93 -5.32
CA ALA A 265 -28.64 -16.32 -4.33
C ALA A 265 -28.12 -16.40 -2.87
N LYS A 266 -26.80 -16.48 -2.66
CA LYS A 266 -26.18 -16.45 -1.32
C LYS A 266 -26.00 -15.03 -0.77
N VAL A 267 -26.11 -14.02 -1.62
CA VAL A 267 -25.96 -12.61 -1.26
C VAL A 267 -27.35 -12.04 -0.98
N PRO A 268 -27.60 -11.53 0.24
CA PRO A 268 -28.89 -10.98 0.60
C PRO A 268 -29.20 -9.70 -0.20
N ALA A 269 -30.43 -9.60 -0.71
CA ALA A 269 -30.94 -8.43 -1.42
C ALA A 269 -31.83 -7.53 -0.55
N ASP A 270 -31.98 -7.86 0.74
CA ASP A 270 -32.89 -7.21 1.69
C ASP A 270 -32.25 -6.08 2.51
N ARG A 271 -30.94 -5.87 2.35
CA ARG A 271 -30.17 -4.86 3.08
C ARG A 271 -29.58 -3.81 2.14
N PRO A 272 -29.25 -2.62 2.66
CA PRO A 272 -28.55 -1.60 1.89
C PRO A 272 -27.26 -2.14 1.25
N MET A 273 -26.94 -1.62 0.08
CA MET A 273 -25.67 -1.91 -0.61
C MET A 273 -24.78 -0.68 -0.59
N HIS A 274 -23.48 -0.90 -0.40
CA HIS A 274 -22.46 0.15 -0.47
C HIS A 274 -21.28 -0.34 -1.30
N GLY A 275 -20.80 0.51 -2.21
CA GLY A 275 -19.61 0.24 -3.01
C GLY A 275 -18.34 0.75 -2.34
N LEU A 276 -17.28 -0.04 -2.38
CA LEU A 276 -15.95 0.35 -1.92
C LEU A 276 -14.93 0.09 -3.03
N ILE A 277 -14.26 1.13 -3.51
CA ILE A 277 -13.16 1.01 -4.45
C ILE A 277 -11.85 1.14 -3.67
N VAL A 278 -11.09 0.05 -3.59
CA VAL A 278 -9.81 0.00 -2.85
C VAL A 278 -8.65 0.22 -3.83
N THR A 279 -7.80 1.18 -3.51
CA THR A 279 -6.64 1.55 -4.32
C THR A 279 -5.33 1.36 -3.56
N MET A 280 -4.25 1.06 -4.26
CA MET A 280 -2.94 0.83 -3.61
C MET A 280 -2.31 2.13 -3.06
N GLU A 281 -2.61 3.29 -3.67
CA GLU A 281 -2.21 4.62 -3.19
C GLU A 281 -3.44 5.51 -2.97
N PRO A 282 -3.40 6.47 -2.03
CA PRO A 282 -4.54 7.34 -1.76
C PRO A 282 -4.86 8.31 -2.91
N PHE A 283 -6.14 8.37 -3.27
CA PHE A 283 -6.70 9.39 -4.15
C PHE A 283 -7.35 10.50 -3.31
N HIS A 284 -6.54 11.39 -2.73
CA HIS A 284 -6.97 12.31 -1.66
C HIS A 284 -8.23 13.15 -1.92
N ILE A 285 -8.54 13.48 -3.17
CA ILE A 285 -9.66 14.37 -3.53
C ILE A 285 -10.76 13.66 -4.32
N VAL A 286 -10.66 12.35 -4.54
CA VAL A 286 -11.61 11.64 -5.44
C VAL A 286 -13.05 11.65 -4.94
N ASN A 287 -13.24 11.61 -3.62
CA ASN A 287 -14.56 11.65 -3.00
C ASN A 287 -15.12 13.08 -2.92
N ALA A 288 -14.28 14.11 -3.14
CA ALA A 288 -14.66 15.50 -2.96
C ALA A 288 -15.76 15.94 -3.97
N PRO A 289 -16.59 16.94 -3.64
CA PRO A 289 -17.72 17.36 -4.49
C PRO A 289 -17.28 17.87 -5.86
N VAL A 290 -16.04 18.31 -6.00
CA VAL A 290 -15.47 18.81 -7.25
C VAL A 290 -15.02 17.70 -8.20
N GLN A 291 -14.72 16.51 -7.67
CA GLN A 291 -14.28 15.34 -8.45
C GLN A 291 -15.41 14.33 -8.65
N ARG A 292 -16.21 14.05 -7.62
CA ARG A 292 -17.24 12.99 -7.65
C ARG A 292 -18.22 13.10 -8.82
N PRO A 293 -18.72 14.29 -9.23
CA PRO A 293 -19.61 14.44 -10.39
C PRO A 293 -18.96 14.10 -11.73
N GLN A 294 -17.64 14.00 -11.79
CA GLN A 294 -16.92 13.61 -13.00
C GLN A 294 -16.80 12.08 -13.16
N LEU A 295 -17.13 11.32 -12.11
CA LEU A 295 -17.14 9.87 -12.12
C LEU A 295 -18.55 9.35 -12.46
N PRO A 296 -18.68 8.10 -12.93
CA PRO A 296 -20.00 7.54 -13.23
C PRO A 296 -20.99 7.70 -12.08
N ALA A 297 -22.24 8.00 -12.43
CA ALA A 297 -23.34 7.97 -11.48
C ALA A 297 -23.67 6.51 -11.16
N THR A 298 -23.99 6.23 -9.90
CA THR A 298 -24.31 4.90 -9.41
C THR A 298 -25.59 4.96 -8.59
N THR A 299 -26.37 3.88 -8.62
CA THR A 299 -27.58 3.70 -7.82
C THR A 299 -27.27 3.43 -6.35
N VAL A 300 -26.11 2.82 -6.08
CA VAL A 300 -25.58 2.62 -4.73
C VAL A 300 -24.54 3.69 -4.38
N PRO A 301 -24.42 4.11 -3.10
CA PRO A 301 -23.31 4.93 -2.64
C PRO A 301 -21.97 4.22 -2.89
N VAL A 302 -20.96 4.95 -3.36
CA VAL A 302 -19.61 4.40 -3.60
C VAL A 302 -18.58 5.28 -2.92
N THR A 303 -17.66 4.65 -2.18
CA THR A 303 -16.51 5.30 -1.54
C THR A 303 -15.23 4.77 -2.16
N VAL A 304 -14.30 5.65 -2.51
CA VAL A 304 -12.94 5.25 -2.87
C VAL A 304 -12.05 5.40 -1.65
N CYS A 305 -11.23 4.40 -1.35
CA CYS A 305 -10.25 4.45 -0.27
C CYS A 305 -8.90 3.84 -0.71
N SER A 306 -7.86 4.16 0.06
CA SER A 306 -6.56 3.49 -0.03
C SER A 306 -6.55 2.17 0.74
N ILE A 307 -5.59 1.30 0.43
CA ILE A 307 -5.35 0.08 1.20
C ILE A 307 -5.10 0.35 2.68
N SER A 308 -4.37 1.42 3.03
CA SER A 308 -4.14 1.80 4.43
C SER A 308 -5.44 2.17 5.16
N GLU A 309 -6.40 2.79 4.45
CA GLU A 309 -7.71 3.08 5.03
C GLU A 309 -8.54 1.81 5.24
N LEU A 310 -8.47 0.85 4.31
CA LEU A 310 -9.09 -0.47 4.49
C LEU A 310 -8.46 -1.20 5.68
N GLU A 311 -7.13 -1.29 5.73
CA GLU A 311 -6.38 -1.93 6.82
C GLU A 311 -6.72 -1.34 8.19
N ASN A 312 -7.02 -0.05 8.25
CA ASN A 312 -7.48 0.61 9.46
C ASN A 312 -8.95 0.30 9.76
N MET A 313 -9.82 0.36 8.75
CA MET A 313 -11.25 0.09 8.88
C MET A 313 -11.53 -1.31 9.45
N VAL A 314 -10.81 -2.33 8.99
CA VAL A 314 -11.00 -3.72 9.42
C VAL A 314 -10.53 -4.00 10.85
N THR A 315 -9.93 -3.00 11.52
CA THR A 315 -9.46 -3.12 12.91
C THR A 315 -10.40 -2.46 13.93
N ILE A 316 -11.48 -1.81 13.48
CA ILE A 316 -12.46 -1.20 14.37
C ILE A 316 -13.16 -2.27 15.20
N THR A 317 -13.26 -2.02 16.52
CA THR A 317 -13.80 -2.99 17.49
C THR A 317 -14.97 -2.49 18.31
N ASP A 318 -15.22 -1.18 18.31
CA ASP A 318 -16.28 -0.55 19.12
C ASP A 318 -17.51 -0.15 18.30
N ALA A 319 -17.51 -0.39 16.98
CA ALA A 319 -18.65 -0.15 16.10
C ALA A 319 -18.66 -1.10 14.89
N PRO A 320 -19.84 -1.54 14.42
CA PRO A 320 -19.93 -2.28 13.18
C PRO A 320 -19.52 -1.43 11.98
N VAL A 321 -18.60 -1.94 11.16
CA VAL A 321 -18.09 -1.23 9.97
C VAL A 321 -19.22 -0.91 8.98
N GLY A 322 -20.20 -1.80 8.84
CA GLY A 322 -21.36 -1.56 7.97
C GLY A 322 -22.11 -0.29 8.38
N ARG A 323 -22.39 -0.15 9.67
CA ARG A 323 -23.05 1.05 10.22
C ARG A 323 -22.25 2.33 9.93
N LEU A 324 -20.94 2.32 10.13
CA LEU A 324 -20.09 3.49 9.89
C LEU A 324 -20.13 3.94 8.42
N LEU A 325 -20.11 2.99 7.48
CA LEU A 325 -20.19 3.28 6.06
C LEU A 325 -21.55 3.88 5.67
N LEU A 326 -22.66 3.37 6.23
CA LEU A 326 -24.00 3.90 5.98
C LEU A 326 -24.18 5.29 6.58
N GLU A 327 -23.75 5.51 7.82
CA GLU A 327 -23.81 6.82 8.47
C GLU A 327 -22.99 7.85 7.69
N ARG A 328 -21.79 7.47 7.24
CA ARG A 328 -20.97 8.32 6.37
C ARG A 328 -21.66 8.61 5.04
N ALA A 329 -22.28 7.62 4.40
CA ALA A 329 -22.97 7.78 3.12
C ALA A 329 -24.21 8.68 3.22
N ALA A 330 -24.92 8.63 4.34
CA ALA A 330 -26.10 9.45 4.61
C ALA A 330 -25.76 10.93 4.89
N ASP A 331 -24.53 11.23 5.29
CA ASP A 331 -24.06 12.59 5.53
C ASP A 331 -23.45 13.21 4.24
N ALA A 332 -24.14 14.21 3.69
CA ALA A 332 -23.75 14.88 2.44
C ALA A 332 -22.37 15.55 2.49
N GLN A 333 -21.86 15.88 3.68
CA GLN A 333 -20.54 16.46 3.86
C GLN A 333 -19.50 15.38 4.11
N ARG A 334 -19.73 14.46 5.07
CA ARG A 334 -18.76 13.40 5.42
C ARG A 334 -18.55 12.39 4.31
N SER A 335 -19.56 12.13 3.49
CA SER A 335 -19.45 11.28 2.29
C SER A 335 -18.41 11.78 1.29
N THR A 336 -18.00 13.04 1.39
CA THR A 336 -17.04 13.69 0.48
C THR A 336 -15.59 13.62 0.98
N TYR A 337 -15.38 13.22 2.23
CA TYR A 337 -14.07 13.13 2.86
C TYR A 337 -13.41 11.78 2.61
N ALA A 338 -12.10 11.70 2.89
CA ALA A 338 -11.40 10.42 2.95
C ALA A 338 -12.09 9.47 3.94
N LEU A 339 -12.03 8.16 3.69
CA LEU A 339 -12.65 7.18 4.58
C LEU A 339 -12.07 7.28 5.99
N ARG A 340 -10.76 7.58 6.10
CA ARG A 340 -10.05 7.78 7.37
C ARG A 340 -10.78 8.70 8.36
N GLU A 341 -11.43 9.76 7.87
CA GLU A 341 -12.12 10.73 8.74
C GLU A 341 -13.30 10.10 9.49
N ALA A 342 -13.95 9.08 8.91
CA ALA A 342 -15.01 8.33 9.59
C ALA A 342 -14.49 7.26 10.55
N LEU A 343 -13.17 6.98 10.52
CA LEU A 343 -12.53 6.02 11.42
C LEU A 343 -11.91 6.71 12.65
N LEU A 344 -11.75 8.04 12.61
CA LEU A 344 -11.19 8.80 13.72
C LEU A 344 -12.11 8.74 14.94
N GLY A 345 -11.51 8.48 16.11
CA GLY A 345 -12.23 8.41 17.39
C GLY A 345 -12.76 7.01 17.74
N HIS A 346 -12.60 6.03 16.86
CA HIS A 346 -12.92 4.63 17.14
C HIS A 346 -11.76 3.87 17.81
N THR A 347 -12.12 2.78 18.47
CA THR A 347 -11.19 1.85 19.11
C THR A 347 -10.70 0.83 18.11
N HIS A 348 -9.39 0.72 17.98
CA HIS A 348 -8.72 -0.16 17.03
C HIS A 348 -7.99 -1.32 17.73
N ALA A 349 -8.20 -2.54 17.22
CA ALA A 349 -7.31 -3.67 17.48
C ALA A 349 -6.04 -3.57 16.62
N ARG A 350 -5.09 -4.48 16.84
CA ARG A 350 -3.97 -4.66 15.91
C ARG A 350 -4.43 -5.37 14.65
N ASN A 351 -3.87 -5.00 13.50
CA ASN A 351 -4.15 -5.69 12.25
C ASN A 351 -3.35 -7.00 12.18
N ALA A 352 -4.03 -8.14 12.36
CA ALA A 352 -3.39 -9.46 12.42
C ALA A 352 -2.65 -9.84 11.12
N VAL A 353 -3.10 -9.35 9.96
CA VAL A 353 -2.45 -9.61 8.67
C VAL A 353 -1.11 -8.87 8.58
N LEU A 354 -1.08 -7.60 9.01
CA LEU A 354 0.15 -6.83 9.10
C LEU A 354 1.07 -7.36 10.20
N ASP A 355 0.53 -7.74 11.35
CA ASP A 355 1.31 -8.35 12.43
C ASP A 355 2.00 -9.64 11.96
N ALA A 356 1.28 -10.51 11.24
CA ALA A 356 1.88 -11.71 10.64
C ALA A 356 2.95 -11.37 9.60
N GLY A 357 2.76 -10.29 8.81
CA GLY A 357 3.77 -9.76 7.90
C GLY A 357 5.05 -9.37 8.63
N TRP A 358 4.91 -8.54 9.67
CA TRP A 358 6.02 -8.06 10.49
C TRP A 358 6.74 -9.18 11.23
N ASP A 359 5.97 -10.11 11.81
CA ASP A 359 6.50 -11.22 12.60
C ASP A 359 7.24 -12.26 11.75
N SER A 360 7.08 -12.24 10.43
CA SER A 360 7.82 -13.11 9.51
C SER A 360 9.27 -12.68 9.25
N TYR A 361 9.66 -11.48 9.69
CA TYR A 361 11.03 -11.01 9.52
C TYR A 361 11.97 -11.57 10.60
N PRO A 362 13.13 -12.15 10.23
CA PRO A 362 14.02 -12.85 11.16
C PRO A 362 14.62 -11.93 12.24
N TRP A 363 14.80 -10.64 11.95
CA TRP A 363 15.35 -9.67 12.92
C TRP A 363 14.32 -9.17 13.95
N ARG A 364 13.04 -9.57 13.87
CA ARG A 364 12.06 -9.26 14.93
C ARG A 364 12.40 -9.98 16.24
N GLU A 365 12.85 -11.23 16.16
CA GLU A 365 13.18 -12.03 17.34
C GLU A 365 14.44 -11.53 18.07
N ALA A 366 15.39 -10.97 17.31
CA ALA A 366 16.61 -10.35 17.87
C ALA A 366 16.30 -9.17 18.82
N ALA A 367 15.15 -8.51 18.67
CA ALA A 367 14.69 -7.45 19.56
C ALA A 367 14.00 -7.98 20.84
N ALA A 368 13.35 -9.14 20.78
CA ALA A 368 12.62 -9.73 21.92
C ALA A 368 13.54 -10.41 22.96
N GLY A 369 14.77 -10.78 22.56
CA GLY A 369 15.76 -11.41 23.44
C GLY A 369 16.45 -10.48 24.45
N LYS A 370 16.14 -9.17 24.46
CA LYS A 370 16.68 -8.21 25.44
C LYS A 370 15.64 -7.83 26.49
N VAL A 371 15.54 -8.64 27.54
CA VAL A 371 15.01 -8.16 28.84
C VAL A 371 15.95 -7.04 29.31
N PRO A 372 15.45 -5.85 29.71
CA PRO A 372 16.30 -4.83 30.31
C PRO A 372 16.90 -5.39 31.60
N SER A 373 18.22 -5.55 31.65
CA SER A 373 18.89 -5.80 32.93
C SER A 373 18.64 -4.60 33.84
N GLU A 374 18.31 -4.89 35.10
CA GLU A 374 17.95 -3.94 36.16
C GLU A 374 18.85 -2.69 36.19
N PRO A 375 18.31 -1.52 36.57
CA PRO A 375 19.11 -0.33 36.74
C PRO A 375 20.14 -0.56 37.85
N ALA A 376 21.42 -0.39 37.50
CA ALA A 376 22.53 -0.44 38.44
C ALA A 376 22.25 0.50 39.62
N GLY A 377 22.30 -0.07 40.81
CA GLY A 377 21.99 0.59 42.06
C GLY A 377 22.81 1.88 42.27
N THR A 378 22.12 2.88 42.78
CA THR A 378 22.70 4.04 43.45
C THR A 378 23.63 3.57 44.57
N ALA A 379 24.93 3.80 44.41
CA ALA A 379 25.87 3.81 45.52
C ALA A 379 26.05 5.26 46.02
N LEU A 380 25.99 5.38 47.35
CA LEU A 380 26.13 6.57 48.19
C LEU A 380 27.44 7.33 47.97
#